data_AF-A0A485KHU3-F1
#
_entry.id   AF-A0A485KHU3-F1
#
_cell.length_a   1.000
_cell.length_b   1.000
_cell.length_c   1.000
_cell.angle_alpha   90.00
_cell.angle_beta   90.00
_cell.angle_gamma   90.00
#
_symmetry.space_group_name_H-M   'P 1'
#
loop_
_entity.id
_entity.type
_entity.pdbx_description
1 polymer ?
#
loop_
_entity_poly.entity_id
_entity_poly.type
_entity_poly.pdbx_seq_one_letter_code
_entity_poly.pdbx_strand_id
1 'polypeptide(L)'
;MRMPLILSLVLPHAMAQPSSTPCPADVNDAIYQAMVACTAAADMTGGYLIQRFVSNLRSNQSFVRGDYCAGSLSPGCDSFGRLSSDPRANCDFPVYKTNYFNAFLEAPSICPSDADNTLEVALSTASEKVLGVDDGRKAVTLPRANDDSSPTFVFDFINHDFQSRQTDDCLTLDDARQVVSVPCDPSDVRQKWIVAQSNYTIQHAQTKLCVEVDLFDPTGNVHVAACDDPYVNLGQYLSTTAPFGQCAPYAYDTDFDGDDLTTSEATYPSECCNVCQLNVDCKAFSWLDGMCYLKRNAGNAVAKAGVVSGVRPPTA
;
A
#
# COMPACT_ATOMS: atom_id res chain seq x y z
N MET A 1 54.34 -37.62 -1.83
CA MET A 1 53.11 -37.27 -2.59
C MET A 1 53.03 -35.75 -2.64
N ARG A 2 53.27 -35.13 -3.80
CA ARG A 2 53.21 -33.67 -4.01
C ARG A 2 51.89 -33.34 -4.72
N MET A 3 51.06 -32.46 -4.17
CA MET A 3 49.91 -31.87 -4.87
C MET A 3 50.32 -30.54 -5.52
N PRO A 4 49.90 -30.25 -6.77
CA PRO A 4 50.16 -28.96 -7.39
C PRO A 4 49.07 -27.94 -7.00
N LEU A 5 49.51 -26.71 -6.80
CA LEU A 5 48.67 -25.53 -6.54
C LEU A 5 48.23 -24.96 -7.90
N ILE A 6 46.92 -24.90 -8.18
CA ILE A 6 46.39 -24.24 -9.39
C ILE A 6 45.99 -22.81 -9.01
N LEU A 7 46.71 -21.83 -9.59
CA LEU A 7 46.42 -20.41 -9.46
C LEU A 7 45.41 -20.01 -10.54
N SER A 8 44.14 -19.85 -10.17
CA SER A 8 43.09 -19.38 -11.09
C SER A 8 43.08 -17.86 -11.18
N LEU A 9 43.43 -17.33 -12.36
CA LEU A 9 43.19 -15.93 -12.73
C LEU A 9 41.67 -15.68 -12.80
N VAL A 10 41.17 -14.73 -12.01
CA VAL A 10 39.81 -14.20 -12.17
C VAL A 10 39.87 -12.99 -13.09
N LEU A 11 39.37 -13.12 -14.33
CA LEU A 11 39.11 -11.96 -15.18
C LEU A 11 37.81 -11.27 -14.71
N PRO A 12 37.79 -9.93 -14.62
CA PRO A 12 36.55 -9.20 -14.37
C PRO A 12 35.64 -9.34 -15.59
N HIS A 13 34.51 -10.02 -15.43
CA HIS A 13 33.46 -10.03 -16.43
C HIS A 13 32.74 -8.69 -16.36
N ALA A 14 33.07 -7.78 -17.28
CA ALA A 14 32.18 -6.68 -17.60
C ALA A 14 30.90 -7.29 -18.17
N MET A 15 29.80 -7.25 -17.39
CA MET A 15 28.50 -7.67 -17.89
C MET A 15 28.06 -6.68 -18.97
N ALA A 16 28.17 -7.08 -20.24
CA ALA A 16 27.51 -6.38 -21.32
C ALA A 16 25.99 -6.43 -21.05
N GLN A 17 25.33 -5.28 -20.99
CA GLN A 17 23.88 -5.24 -20.96
C GLN A 17 23.36 -5.91 -22.24
N PRO A 18 22.34 -6.79 -22.17
CA PRO A 18 21.76 -7.38 -23.36
C PRO A 18 21.27 -6.26 -24.29
N SER A 19 21.60 -6.36 -25.57
CA SER A 19 21.12 -5.42 -26.58
C SER A 19 19.60 -5.47 -26.63
N SER A 20 18.94 -4.33 -26.40
CA SER A 20 17.48 -4.23 -26.52
C SER A 20 17.04 -4.57 -27.94
N THR A 21 15.97 -5.34 -28.11
CA THR A 21 15.35 -5.66 -29.40
C THR A 21 14.17 -4.71 -29.63
N PRO A 22 14.31 -3.61 -30.39
CA PRO A 22 13.27 -2.58 -30.46
C PRO A 22 11.99 -3.11 -31.13
N CYS A 23 10.83 -2.63 -30.67
CA CYS A 23 9.56 -2.97 -31.28
C CYS A 23 9.38 -2.36 -32.69
N PRO A 24 8.74 -3.09 -33.64
CA PRO A 24 8.22 -2.48 -34.86
C PRO A 24 7.30 -1.29 -34.53
N ALA A 25 7.31 -0.25 -35.36
CA ALA A 25 6.59 1.00 -35.05
C ALA A 25 5.09 0.78 -34.78
N ASP A 26 4.43 -0.04 -35.60
CA ASP A 26 3.01 -0.35 -35.42
C ASP A 26 2.72 -1.17 -34.15
N VAL A 27 3.63 -2.06 -33.76
CA VAL A 27 3.54 -2.83 -32.51
C VAL A 27 3.80 -1.92 -31.31
N ASN A 28 4.78 -1.02 -31.40
CA ASN A 28 5.06 -0.04 -30.36
C ASN A 28 3.84 0.86 -30.09
N ASP A 29 3.19 1.34 -31.16
CA ASP A 29 1.96 2.13 -31.06
C ASP A 29 0.81 1.29 -30.45
N ALA A 30 0.68 0.02 -30.85
CA ALA A 30 -0.34 -0.88 -30.29
C ALA A 30 -0.12 -1.12 -28.78
N ILE A 31 1.12 -1.37 -28.35
CA ILE A 31 1.46 -1.54 -26.92
C ILE A 31 1.14 -0.27 -26.14
N TYR A 32 1.54 0.90 -26.66
CA TYR A 32 1.27 2.18 -26.02
C TYR A 32 -0.24 2.42 -25.84
N GLN A 33 -1.04 2.25 -26.90
CA GLN A 33 -2.48 2.45 -26.85
C GLN A 33 -3.17 1.45 -25.91
N ALA A 34 -2.73 0.19 -25.91
CA ALA A 34 -3.26 -0.82 -25.01
C ALA A 34 -2.99 -0.46 -23.54
N MET A 35 -1.77 -0.03 -23.20
CA MET A 35 -1.42 0.42 -21.85
C MET A 35 -2.20 1.68 -21.44
N VAL A 36 -2.38 2.65 -22.34
CA VAL A 36 -3.21 3.84 -22.07
C VAL A 36 -4.65 3.42 -21.73
N ALA A 37 -5.23 2.50 -22.50
CA ALA A 37 -6.58 2.01 -22.25
C ALA A 37 -6.69 1.29 -20.90
N CYS A 38 -5.70 0.47 -20.53
CA CYS A 38 -5.63 -0.13 -19.19
C CYS A 38 -5.51 0.91 -18.08
N THR A 39 -4.67 1.95 -18.25
CA THR A 39 -4.53 3.01 -17.24
C THR A 39 -5.83 3.77 -17.02
N ALA A 40 -6.62 3.99 -18.08
CA ALA A 40 -7.93 4.61 -17.98
C ALA A 40 -8.94 3.67 -17.29
N ALA A 41 -8.91 2.37 -17.60
CA ALA A 41 -9.76 1.36 -16.96
C ALA A 41 -9.47 1.24 -15.45
N ALA A 42 -8.22 1.41 -15.05
CA ALA A 42 -7.77 1.40 -13.65
C ALA A 42 -7.87 2.77 -12.95
N ASP A 43 -8.56 3.74 -13.57
CA ASP A 43 -8.73 5.12 -13.07
C ASP A 43 -7.40 5.79 -12.64
N MET A 44 -6.31 5.46 -13.33
CA MET A 44 -4.99 6.02 -13.02
C MET A 44 -4.89 7.44 -13.57
N THR A 45 -4.56 8.39 -12.68
CA THR A 45 -4.37 9.81 -13.04
C THR A 45 -2.94 10.29 -12.76
N GLY A 46 -2.59 11.47 -13.31
CA GLY A 46 -1.29 12.11 -13.09
C GLY A 46 -0.21 11.80 -14.14
N GLY A 47 1.04 12.11 -13.82
CA GLY A 47 2.18 11.94 -14.73
C GLY A 47 2.72 10.50 -14.81
N TYR A 48 3.47 10.22 -15.87
CA TYR A 48 4.20 8.95 -16.07
C TYR A 48 3.32 7.68 -16.01
N LEU A 49 2.08 7.76 -16.53
CA LEU A 49 1.07 6.69 -16.44
C LEU A 49 1.61 5.32 -16.90
N ILE A 50 2.27 5.27 -18.06
CA ILE A 50 2.82 4.03 -18.62
C ILE A 50 3.88 3.41 -17.70
N GLN A 51 4.80 4.23 -17.17
CA GLN A 51 5.82 3.77 -16.23
C GLN A 51 5.18 3.23 -14.95
N ARG A 52 4.24 3.97 -14.37
CA ARG A 52 3.55 3.57 -13.13
C ARG A 52 2.72 2.31 -13.34
N PHE A 53 2.05 2.19 -14.49
CA PHE A 53 1.27 1.01 -14.84
C PHE A 53 2.15 -0.24 -14.92
N VAL A 54 3.28 -0.16 -15.63
CA VAL A 54 4.24 -1.27 -15.69
C VAL A 54 4.81 -1.60 -14.29
N SER A 55 5.14 -0.59 -13.48
CA SER A 55 5.57 -0.81 -12.09
C SER A 55 4.50 -1.50 -11.25
N ASN A 56 3.23 -1.11 -11.40
CA ASN A 56 2.10 -1.73 -10.74
C ASN A 56 1.90 -3.19 -11.18
N LEU A 57 1.96 -3.47 -12.48
CA LEU A 57 1.84 -4.84 -13.02
C LEU A 57 2.94 -5.77 -12.48
N ARG A 58 4.13 -5.24 -12.20
CA ARG A 58 5.27 -5.99 -11.65
C ARG A 58 5.22 -6.17 -10.12
N SER A 59 4.30 -5.50 -9.42
CA SER A 59 4.19 -5.57 -7.96
C SER A 59 3.05 -6.49 -7.54
N ASN A 60 3.34 -7.49 -6.70
CA ASN A 60 2.32 -8.38 -6.13
C ASN A 60 1.43 -7.70 -5.06
N GLN A 61 1.78 -6.50 -4.61
CA GLN A 61 1.02 -5.67 -3.66
C GLN A 61 0.14 -4.61 -4.36
N SER A 62 0.11 -4.62 -5.69
CA SER A 62 -0.59 -3.63 -6.50
C SER A 62 -2.05 -4.03 -6.72
N PHE A 63 -2.96 -3.12 -6.38
CA PHE A 63 -4.38 -3.30 -6.68
C PHE A 63 -4.66 -3.26 -8.18
N VAL A 64 -3.92 -2.43 -8.93
CA VAL A 64 -4.02 -2.40 -10.41
C VAL A 64 -3.64 -3.75 -11.03
N ARG A 65 -2.65 -4.45 -10.45
CA ARG A 65 -2.31 -5.81 -10.90
C ARG A 65 -3.42 -6.78 -10.53
N GLY A 66 -3.93 -6.72 -9.30
CA GLY A 66 -5.03 -7.57 -8.85
C GLY A 66 -6.28 -7.42 -9.72
N ASP A 67 -6.72 -6.19 -9.98
CA ASP A 67 -7.84 -5.88 -10.87
C ASP A 67 -7.61 -6.34 -12.31
N TYR A 68 -6.36 -6.24 -12.80
CA TYR A 68 -5.99 -6.78 -14.11
C TYR A 68 -6.13 -8.32 -14.13
N CYS A 69 -5.62 -9.01 -13.12
CA CYS A 69 -5.67 -10.46 -13.02
C CYS A 69 -7.10 -10.99 -12.83
N ALA A 70 -7.92 -10.29 -12.05
CA ALA A 70 -9.33 -10.61 -11.84
C ALA A 70 -10.23 -10.27 -13.04
N GLY A 71 -9.70 -9.59 -14.06
CA GLY A 71 -10.46 -9.15 -15.23
C GLY A 71 -11.37 -7.94 -14.98
N SER A 72 -11.27 -7.29 -13.82
CA SER A 72 -12.06 -6.11 -13.44
C SER A 72 -11.79 -4.90 -14.33
N LEU A 73 -10.65 -4.88 -15.04
CA LEU A 73 -10.30 -3.84 -16.01
C LEU A 73 -10.88 -4.07 -17.42
N SER A 74 -11.61 -5.16 -17.65
CA SER A 74 -12.28 -5.42 -18.93
C SER A 74 -13.52 -4.55 -19.13
N PRO A 75 -13.84 -4.12 -20.38
CA PRO A 75 -13.11 -4.42 -21.62
C PRO A 75 -11.92 -3.49 -21.89
N GLY A 76 -11.69 -2.47 -21.04
CA GLY A 76 -10.72 -1.42 -21.28
C GLY A 76 -9.27 -1.92 -21.42
N CYS A 77 -8.92 -3.01 -20.74
CA CYS A 77 -7.58 -3.60 -20.79
C CYS A 77 -7.47 -4.85 -21.69
N ASP A 78 -8.52 -5.25 -22.40
CA ASP A 78 -8.53 -6.49 -23.20
C ASP A 78 -7.46 -6.52 -24.30
N SER A 79 -7.18 -5.36 -24.90
CA SER A 79 -6.17 -5.26 -25.97
C SER A 79 -4.77 -5.55 -25.46
N PHE A 80 -4.48 -5.26 -24.19
CA PHE A 80 -3.20 -5.56 -23.57
C PHE A 80 -3.02 -7.07 -23.37
N GLY A 81 -4.07 -7.75 -22.90
CA GLY A 81 -4.09 -9.21 -22.79
C GLY A 81 -3.81 -9.90 -24.13
N ARG A 82 -4.35 -9.39 -25.24
CA ARG A 82 -4.09 -9.97 -26.58
C ARG A 82 -2.64 -9.85 -27.04
N LEU A 83 -1.93 -8.78 -26.68
CA LEU A 83 -0.52 -8.58 -27.03
C LEU A 83 0.41 -9.65 -26.44
N SER A 84 0.02 -10.24 -25.30
CA SER A 84 0.75 -11.37 -24.71
C SER A 84 0.84 -12.60 -25.62
N SER A 85 -0.06 -12.70 -26.59
CA SER A 85 -0.15 -13.83 -27.52
C SER A 85 0.35 -13.51 -28.94
N ASP A 86 0.71 -12.25 -29.23
CA ASP A 86 1.23 -11.83 -30.53
C ASP A 86 2.77 -11.96 -30.57
N PRO A 87 3.35 -12.88 -31.37
CA PRO A 87 4.80 -13.03 -31.47
C PRO A 87 5.53 -11.75 -31.91
N ARG A 88 4.85 -10.81 -32.57
CA ARG A 88 5.42 -9.52 -32.96
C ARG A 88 5.67 -8.60 -31.76
N ALA A 89 4.98 -8.86 -30.64
CA ALA A 89 5.16 -8.17 -29.37
C ALA A 89 6.33 -8.73 -28.53
N ASN A 90 7.08 -9.72 -29.05
CA ASN A 90 8.36 -10.14 -28.49
C ASN A 90 9.47 -9.14 -28.87
N CYS A 91 9.39 -7.97 -28.25
CA CYS A 91 10.26 -6.84 -28.46
C CYS A 91 10.26 -5.95 -27.21
N ASP A 92 11.25 -5.08 -27.10
CA ASP A 92 11.47 -4.20 -25.95
C ASP A 92 10.78 -2.85 -26.19
N PHE A 93 9.60 -2.69 -25.60
CA PHE A 93 8.89 -1.42 -25.57
C PHE A 93 9.53 -0.47 -24.55
N PRO A 94 9.90 0.76 -24.93
CA PRO A 94 10.54 1.70 -24.03
C PRO A 94 9.54 2.27 -23.02
N VAL A 95 9.71 1.94 -21.74
CA VAL A 95 8.84 2.44 -20.66
C VAL A 95 9.35 3.78 -20.13
N TYR A 96 10.61 3.82 -19.71
CA TYR A 96 11.28 5.04 -19.24
C TYR A 96 12.80 4.84 -19.16
N LYS A 97 13.57 5.75 -19.77
CA LYS A 97 15.04 5.68 -19.82
C LYS A 97 15.52 4.30 -20.30
N THR A 98 16.20 3.55 -19.44
CA THR A 98 16.75 2.22 -19.72
C THR A 98 15.84 1.08 -19.27
N ASN A 99 14.61 1.39 -18.83
CA ASN A 99 13.61 0.40 -18.45
C ASN A 99 12.72 0.09 -19.67
N TYR A 100 12.61 -1.20 -19.97
CA TYR A 100 11.83 -1.74 -21.08
C TYR A 100 10.76 -2.69 -20.56
N PHE A 101 9.73 -2.90 -21.36
CA PHE A 101 8.70 -3.90 -21.12
C PHE A 101 8.56 -4.78 -22.37
N ASN A 102 8.55 -6.09 -22.20
CA ASN A 102 8.30 -7.02 -23.30
C ASN A 102 6.94 -7.67 -23.10
N ALA A 103 5.94 -7.26 -23.89
CA ALA A 103 4.56 -7.71 -23.72
C ALA A 103 4.39 -9.22 -23.93
N PHE A 104 5.15 -9.82 -24.85
CA PHE A 104 5.08 -11.25 -25.11
C PHE A 104 5.73 -12.10 -24.01
N LEU A 105 6.84 -11.63 -23.43
CA LEU A 105 7.58 -12.38 -22.41
C LEU A 105 7.06 -12.13 -20.98
N GLU A 106 6.71 -10.88 -20.66
CA GLU A 106 6.33 -10.51 -19.29
C GLU A 106 4.84 -10.70 -19.02
N ALA A 107 3.96 -10.34 -19.95
CA ALA A 107 2.51 -10.32 -19.68
C ALA A 107 1.93 -11.69 -19.27
N PRO A 108 2.34 -12.83 -19.87
CA PRO A 108 1.88 -14.15 -19.44
C PRO A 108 2.25 -14.51 -17.99
N SER A 109 3.31 -13.87 -17.45
CA SER A 109 3.81 -14.11 -16.09
C SER A 109 3.22 -13.18 -15.03
N ILE A 110 2.39 -12.20 -15.42
CA ILE A 110 1.80 -11.24 -14.49
C ILE A 110 0.77 -11.92 -13.58
N CYS A 111 -0.05 -12.82 -14.15
CA CYS A 111 -1.14 -13.51 -13.44
C CYS A 111 -0.95 -15.04 -13.56
N PRO A 112 0.06 -15.62 -12.90
CA PRO A 112 0.40 -17.04 -13.04
C PRO A 112 -0.63 -17.99 -12.41
N SER A 113 -1.51 -17.52 -11.52
CA SER A 113 -2.48 -18.38 -10.83
C SER A 113 -3.72 -17.63 -10.33
N ASP A 114 -4.78 -18.36 -9.98
CA ASP A 114 -5.99 -17.77 -9.37
C ASP A 114 -5.74 -17.14 -8.00
N ALA A 115 -4.62 -17.49 -7.33
CA ALA A 115 -4.22 -16.85 -6.07
C ALA A 115 -3.91 -15.35 -6.24
N ASP A 116 -3.66 -14.91 -7.48
CA ASP A 116 -3.42 -13.51 -7.82
C ASP A 116 -4.70 -12.65 -7.81
N ASN A 117 -5.88 -13.27 -7.62
CA ASN A 117 -7.16 -12.60 -7.48
C ASN A 117 -7.47 -12.18 -6.04
N THR A 118 -6.54 -12.37 -5.11
CA THR A 118 -6.68 -11.90 -3.73
C THR A 118 -5.40 -11.24 -3.22
N LEU A 119 -5.53 -10.33 -2.26
CA LEU A 119 -4.39 -9.72 -1.57
C LEU A 119 -4.67 -9.56 -0.08
N GLU A 120 -3.83 -10.15 0.75
CA GLU A 120 -3.87 -9.89 2.19
C GLU A 120 -3.20 -8.55 2.51
N VAL A 121 -3.92 -7.67 3.20
CA VAL A 121 -3.51 -6.31 3.54
C VAL A 121 -3.78 -5.99 5.00
N ALA A 122 -2.92 -5.15 5.57
CA ALA A 122 -3.24 -4.38 6.77
C ALA A 122 -3.70 -2.98 6.34
N LEU A 123 -4.82 -2.50 6.86
CA LEU A 123 -5.35 -1.18 6.56
C LEU A 123 -4.86 -0.18 7.61
N SER A 124 -3.77 0.53 7.29
CA SER A 124 -3.06 1.39 8.23
C SER A 124 -3.49 2.85 8.09
N THR A 125 -3.88 3.46 9.21
CA THR A 125 -4.27 4.88 9.29
C THR A 125 -3.05 5.81 9.27
N ALA A 126 -3.27 7.13 9.14
CA ALA A 126 -2.19 8.12 9.24
C ALA A 126 -1.46 8.09 10.60
N SER A 127 -2.16 7.73 11.68
CA SER A 127 -1.56 7.54 13.01
C SER A 127 -0.87 6.19 13.17
N GLU A 128 -0.78 5.37 12.12
CA GLU A 128 -0.23 4.00 12.12
C GLU A 128 -0.98 3.01 13.04
N LYS A 129 -2.17 3.37 13.54
CA LYS A 129 -3.18 2.38 13.97
C LYS A 129 -3.65 1.58 12.76
N VAL A 130 -4.12 0.35 13.00
CA VAL A 130 -4.63 -0.56 11.96
C VAL A 130 -6.12 -0.78 12.12
N LEU A 131 -6.85 -0.86 11.01
CA LEU A 131 -8.26 -1.25 11.01
C LEU A 131 -8.39 -2.71 11.44
N GLY A 132 -9.40 -3.01 12.25
CA GLY A 132 -9.77 -4.35 12.66
C GLY A 132 -11.26 -4.43 12.97
N VAL A 133 -11.70 -5.53 13.55
CA VAL A 133 -13.09 -5.74 13.96
C VAL A 133 -13.14 -6.03 15.46
N ASP A 134 -14.03 -5.35 16.19
CA ASP A 134 -14.23 -5.57 17.62
C ASP A 134 -15.17 -6.77 17.92
N ASP A 135 -15.31 -7.13 19.19
CA ASP A 135 -16.21 -8.21 19.64
C ASP A 135 -17.68 -7.98 19.27
N GLY A 136 -18.07 -6.71 19.06
CA GLY A 136 -19.38 -6.28 18.60
C GLY A 136 -19.56 -6.32 17.08
N ARG A 137 -18.60 -6.86 16.34
CA ARG A 137 -18.56 -6.93 14.86
C ARG A 137 -18.52 -5.55 14.19
N LYS A 138 -18.04 -4.51 14.88
CA LYS A 138 -17.85 -3.17 14.30
C LYS A 138 -16.42 -2.98 13.83
N ALA A 139 -16.23 -2.27 12.73
CA ALA A 139 -14.91 -1.84 12.32
C ALA A 139 -14.38 -0.80 13.33
N VAL A 140 -13.13 -0.98 13.76
CA VAL A 140 -12.44 -0.11 14.71
C VAL A 140 -10.98 0.07 14.31
N THR A 141 -10.35 1.13 14.78
CA THR A 141 -8.88 1.27 14.70
C THR A 141 -8.23 0.75 15.98
N LEU A 142 -7.24 -0.12 15.84
CA LEU A 142 -6.50 -0.72 16.94
C LEU A 142 -5.02 -0.32 16.89
N PRO A 143 -4.32 -0.26 18.03
CA PRO A 143 -2.86 -0.19 18.04
C PRO A 143 -2.25 -1.28 17.17
N ARG A 144 -1.29 -0.92 16.31
CA ARG A 144 -0.53 -1.92 15.55
C ARG A 144 0.33 -2.74 16.51
N ALA A 145 0.22 -4.06 16.42
CA ALA A 145 1.08 -4.98 17.16
C ALA A 145 2.49 -5.04 16.56
N ASN A 146 3.48 -5.45 17.36
CA ASN A 146 4.87 -5.61 16.88
C ASN A 146 5.16 -7.00 16.29
N ASP A 147 4.13 -7.82 16.20
CA ASP A 147 4.15 -9.15 15.63
C ASP A 147 3.01 -9.29 14.61
N ASP A 148 2.84 -10.51 14.10
CA ASP A 148 1.82 -10.82 13.09
C ASP A 148 0.39 -10.89 13.68
N SER A 149 0.16 -10.40 14.91
CA SER A 149 -1.18 -10.37 15.52
C SER A 149 -2.01 -9.15 15.13
N SER A 150 -1.42 -8.19 14.40
CA SER A 150 -2.17 -7.07 13.85
C SER A 150 -3.28 -7.59 12.93
N PRO A 151 -4.51 -7.05 13.01
CA PRO A 151 -5.60 -7.43 12.13
C PRO A 151 -5.24 -7.21 10.66
N THR A 152 -5.62 -8.19 9.83
CA THR A 152 -5.51 -8.13 8.37
C THR A 152 -6.84 -8.46 7.72
N PHE A 153 -6.95 -8.06 6.46
CA PHE A 153 -8.06 -8.39 5.58
C PHE A 153 -7.53 -9.02 4.31
N VAL A 154 -8.25 -9.98 3.76
CA VAL A 154 -8.06 -10.43 2.38
C VAL A 154 -9.00 -9.61 1.51
N PHE A 155 -8.43 -8.83 0.59
CA PHE A 155 -9.20 -8.19 -0.46
C PHE A 155 -9.34 -9.16 -1.63
N ASP A 156 -10.57 -9.45 -2.05
CA ASP A 156 -10.87 -10.24 -3.24
C ASP A 156 -11.09 -9.29 -4.43
N PHE A 157 -10.27 -9.40 -5.48
CA PHE A 157 -10.35 -8.52 -6.65
C PHE A 157 -11.50 -8.87 -7.61
N ILE A 158 -12.08 -10.06 -7.51
CA ILE A 158 -13.27 -10.43 -8.28
C ILE A 158 -14.52 -9.86 -7.60
N ASN A 159 -14.61 -10.09 -6.29
CA ASN A 159 -15.76 -9.69 -5.50
C ASN A 159 -15.67 -8.26 -5.00
N HIS A 160 -14.50 -7.61 -5.01
CA HIS A 160 -14.26 -6.26 -4.47
C HIS A 160 -14.69 -6.11 -3.01
N ASP A 161 -14.45 -7.14 -2.18
CA ASP A 161 -14.77 -7.14 -0.76
C ASP A 161 -13.55 -7.40 0.13
N PHE A 162 -13.66 -6.98 1.39
CA PHE A 162 -12.65 -7.21 2.43
C PHE A 162 -13.14 -8.28 3.39
N GLN A 163 -12.53 -9.47 3.38
CA GLN A 163 -12.76 -10.51 4.37
C GLN A 163 -11.78 -10.34 5.54
N SER A 164 -12.29 -10.16 6.76
CA SER A 164 -11.48 -10.05 7.97
C SER A 164 -10.87 -11.40 8.35
N ARG A 165 -9.56 -11.44 8.61
CA ARG A 165 -8.90 -12.66 9.10
C ARG A 165 -9.18 -12.97 10.56
N GLN A 166 -9.73 -12.01 11.30
CA GLN A 166 -10.12 -12.19 12.71
C GLN A 166 -11.46 -12.90 12.85
N THR A 167 -12.41 -12.57 11.97
CA THR A 167 -13.82 -12.98 12.10
C THR A 167 -14.30 -13.92 10.99
N ASP A 168 -13.53 -14.03 9.89
CA ASP A 168 -13.88 -14.72 8.64
C ASP A 168 -15.09 -14.12 7.89
N ASP A 169 -15.57 -12.96 8.35
CA ASP A 169 -16.68 -12.19 7.82
C ASP A 169 -16.18 -11.02 6.93
N CYS A 170 -17.06 -10.48 6.09
CA CYS A 170 -16.77 -9.38 5.20
C CYS A 170 -17.21 -8.02 5.77
N LEU A 171 -16.44 -6.97 5.46
CA LEU A 171 -16.85 -5.60 5.79
C LEU A 171 -18.04 -5.18 4.94
N THR A 172 -19.06 -4.62 5.58
CA THR A 172 -20.28 -4.09 4.96
C THR A 172 -20.61 -2.71 5.50
N LEU A 173 -21.23 -1.87 4.66
CA LEU A 173 -21.86 -0.63 5.10
C LEU A 173 -23.33 -0.91 5.43
N ASP A 174 -23.68 -0.85 6.72
CA ASP A 174 -25.05 -1.10 7.16
C ASP A 174 -26.02 0.07 6.88
N ASP A 175 -27.31 -0.14 7.15
CA ASP A 175 -28.34 0.87 6.92
C ASP A 175 -28.19 2.11 7.82
N ALA A 176 -27.45 1.99 8.93
CA ALA A 176 -27.09 3.08 9.83
C ALA A 176 -25.77 3.79 9.41
N ARG A 177 -25.21 3.43 8.24
CA ARG A 177 -23.93 3.92 7.71
C ARG A 177 -22.74 3.62 8.63
N GLN A 178 -22.81 2.51 9.35
CA GLN A 178 -21.70 2.00 10.13
C GLN A 178 -20.96 0.94 9.31
N VAL A 179 -19.63 0.92 9.42
CA VAL A 179 -18.83 -0.15 8.84
C VAL A 179 -18.80 -1.30 9.84
N VAL A 180 -19.43 -2.40 9.47
CA VAL A 180 -19.58 -3.58 10.33
C VAL A 180 -19.14 -4.84 9.58
N SER A 181 -19.00 -5.94 10.31
CA SER A 181 -18.56 -7.24 9.80
C SER A 181 -19.74 -8.22 9.84
N VAL A 182 -20.05 -8.81 8.68
CA VAL A 182 -21.15 -9.77 8.50
C VAL A 182 -20.70 -10.91 7.59
N PRO A 183 -21.40 -12.06 7.55
CA PRO A 183 -21.03 -13.15 6.65
C PRO A 183 -20.88 -12.68 5.20
N CYS A 184 -19.81 -13.13 4.53
CA CYS A 184 -19.51 -12.75 3.16
C CYS A 184 -20.62 -13.19 2.20
N ASP A 185 -21.10 -12.25 1.38
CA ASP A 185 -22.03 -12.48 0.29
C ASP A 185 -21.51 -11.75 -0.96
N PRO A 186 -20.94 -12.49 -1.93
CA PRO A 186 -20.44 -11.92 -3.18
C PRO A 186 -21.48 -11.09 -3.95
N SER A 187 -22.78 -11.32 -3.73
CA SER A 187 -23.87 -10.60 -4.37
C SER A 187 -24.34 -9.35 -3.61
N ASP A 188 -23.92 -9.17 -2.35
CA ASP A 188 -24.30 -8.01 -1.55
C ASP A 188 -23.48 -6.78 -1.97
N VAL A 189 -24.14 -5.83 -2.63
CA VAL A 189 -23.55 -4.57 -3.09
C VAL A 189 -23.02 -3.70 -1.95
N ARG A 190 -23.45 -3.93 -0.71
CA ARG A 190 -22.98 -3.20 0.49
C ARG A 190 -21.61 -3.67 1.00
N GLN A 191 -21.14 -4.83 0.51
CA GLN A 191 -19.83 -5.38 0.83
C GLN A 191 -18.75 -4.94 -0.17
N LYS A 192 -19.09 -4.03 -1.10
CA LYS A 192 -18.23 -3.69 -2.24
C LYS A 192 -17.44 -2.41 -1.97
N TRP A 193 -16.13 -2.48 -2.14
CA TRP A 193 -15.18 -1.42 -1.81
C TRP A 193 -14.24 -1.16 -2.99
N ILE A 194 -13.90 0.11 -3.18
CA ILE A 194 -12.93 0.59 -4.17
C ILE A 194 -11.73 1.10 -3.38
N VAL A 195 -10.54 0.58 -3.69
CA VAL A 195 -9.30 0.97 -3.02
C VAL A 195 -8.45 1.78 -3.97
N ALA A 196 -8.27 3.06 -3.66
CA ALA A 196 -7.45 3.96 -4.46
C ALA A 196 -6.07 4.14 -3.81
N GLN A 197 -5.12 3.27 -4.17
CA GLN A 197 -3.76 3.31 -3.59
C GLN A 197 -3.01 4.63 -3.89
N SER A 198 -3.41 5.38 -4.92
CA SER A 198 -2.74 6.63 -5.28
C SER A 198 -3.07 7.83 -4.38
N ASN A 199 -4.21 7.78 -3.69
CA ASN A 199 -4.64 8.78 -2.71
C ASN A 199 -5.05 8.11 -1.39
N TYR A 200 -4.64 6.86 -1.13
CA TYR A 200 -4.85 6.17 0.14
C TYR A 200 -6.30 6.15 0.65
N THR A 201 -7.29 6.19 -0.25
CA THR A 201 -8.70 6.17 0.16
C THR A 201 -9.33 4.80 -0.06
N ILE A 202 -10.26 4.43 0.81
CA ILE A 202 -11.15 3.28 0.64
C ILE A 202 -12.57 3.81 0.53
N GLN A 203 -13.20 3.60 -0.62
CA GLN A 203 -14.51 4.10 -0.94
C GLN A 203 -15.53 2.96 -1.02
N HIS A 204 -16.68 3.12 -0.39
CA HIS A 204 -17.79 2.19 -0.59
C HIS A 204 -18.35 2.33 -2.01
N ALA A 205 -18.39 1.23 -2.77
CA ALA A 205 -18.58 1.26 -4.21
C ALA A 205 -19.94 1.82 -4.64
N GLN A 206 -21.01 1.57 -3.87
CA GLN A 206 -22.36 2.02 -4.19
C GLN A 206 -22.62 3.47 -3.76
N THR A 207 -22.25 3.82 -2.52
CA THR A 207 -22.58 5.15 -1.94
C THR A 207 -21.54 6.22 -2.28
N LYS A 208 -20.36 5.81 -2.74
CA LYS A 208 -19.21 6.69 -3.02
C LYS A 208 -18.69 7.45 -1.80
N LEU A 209 -19.05 7.01 -0.59
CA LEU A 209 -18.51 7.55 0.66
C LEU A 209 -17.18 6.86 0.98
N CYS A 210 -16.24 7.62 1.53
CA CYS A 210 -14.94 7.11 1.95
C CYS A 210 -14.97 6.70 3.41
N VAL A 211 -14.21 5.67 3.77
CA VAL A 211 -13.96 5.29 5.15
C VAL A 211 -13.19 6.43 5.83
N GLU A 212 -13.66 6.86 6.99
CA GLU A 212 -13.06 7.91 7.79
C GLU A 212 -12.90 7.45 9.25
N VAL A 213 -11.74 7.75 9.81
CA VAL A 213 -11.39 7.50 11.20
C VAL A 213 -11.18 8.82 11.93
N ASP A 214 -11.71 8.94 13.14
CA ASP A 214 -11.38 10.08 14.00
C ASP A 214 -10.05 9.80 14.70
N LEU A 215 -9.00 10.50 14.26
CA LEU A 215 -7.65 10.34 14.80
C LEU A 215 -7.56 10.74 16.29
N PHE A 216 -8.51 11.52 16.80
CA PHE A 216 -8.54 12.00 18.19
C PHE A 216 -9.55 11.25 19.05
N ASP A 217 -10.23 10.24 18.50
CA ASP A 217 -11.14 9.40 19.24
C ASP A 217 -10.41 8.16 19.82
N PRO A 218 -10.25 8.07 21.15
CA PRO A 218 -9.59 6.93 21.77
C PRO A 218 -10.41 5.64 21.65
N THR A 219 -11.70 5.69 21.30
CA THR A 219 -12.49 4.47 21.05
C THR A 219 -12.23 3.88 19.67
N GLY A 220 -11.51 4.60 18.80
CA GLY A 220 -11.13 4.12 17.48
C GLY A 220 -12.32 3.93 16.53
N ASN A 221 -13.32 4.81 16.62
CA ASN A 221 -14.52 4.71 15.78
C ASN A 221 -14.18 4.87 14.30
N VAL A 222 -14.78 4.00 13.49
CA VAL A 222 -14.69 4.00 12.02
C VAL A 222 -16.07 4.30 11.47
N HIS A 223 -16.16 5.24 10.55
CA HIS A 223 -17.41 5.60 9.89
C HIS A 223 -17.16 5.89 8.41
N VAL A 224 -18.18 6.36 7.70
CA VAL A 224 -18.03 6.82 6.31
C VAL A 224 -18.46 8.29 6.16
N ALA A 225 -17.73 9.02 5.34
CA ALA A 225 -17.94 10.44 5.05
C ALA A 225 -17.83 10.72 3.55
N ALA A 226 -18.10 11.97 3.14
CA ALA A 226 -17.80 12.38 1.77
C ALA A 226 -16.29 12.30 1.53
N CYS A 227 -15.87 11.81 0.38
CA CYS A 227 -14.45 11.67 0.08
C CYS A 227 -13.77 13.06 -0.03
N ASP A 228 -12.70 13.23 0.73
CA ASP A 228 -11.82 14.41 0.75
C ASP A 228 -10.41 14.05 0.24
N ASP A 229 -9.55 15.05 0.08
CA ASP A 229 -8.13 14.82 -0.15
C ASP A 229 -7.49 14.27 1.15
N PRO A 230 -6.89 13.06 1.14
CA PRO A 230 -6.30 12.41 2.32
C PRO A 230 -5.14 13.21 2.94
N TYR A 231 -4.52 14.12 2.19
CA TYR A 231 -3.43 14.97 2.67
C TYR A 231 -3.95 16.21 3.40
N VAL A 232 -5.25 16.51 3.26
CA VAL A 232 -5.95 17.57 3.98
C VAL A 232 -6.76 16.96 5.14
N ASN A 233 -7.44 15.84 4.89
CA ASN A 233 -8.18 15.07 5.89
C ASN A 233 -7.45 13.73 6.14
N LEU A 234 -6.51 13.74 7.09
CA LEU A 234 -5.74 12.55 7.48
C LEU A 234 -6.62 11.41 8.04
N GLY A 235 -7.87 11.70 8.42
CA GLY A 235 -8.84 10.68 8.85
C GLY A 235 -9.28 9.74 7.72
N GLN A 236 -9.10 10.13 6.45
CA GLN A 236 -9.39 9.28 5.30
C GLN A 236 -8.16 8.59 4.71
N TYR A 237 -6.98 8.79 5.30
CA TYR A 237 -5.76 8.09 4.90
C TYR A 237 -5.77 6.65 5.42
N LEU A 238 -5.91 5.68 4.51
CA LEU A 238 -5.83 4.25 4.75
C LEU A 238 -4.89 3.59 3.75
N SER A 239 -3.66 3.33 4.20
CA SER A 239 -2.65 2.63 3.43
C SER A 239 -2.82 1.11 3.53
N THR A 240 -2.82 0.42 2.40
CA THR A 240 -2.74 -1.05 2.35
C THR A 240 -1.30 -1.57 2.48
N THR A 241 -0.32 -0.66 2.44
CA THR A 241 1.08 -0.99 2.64
C THR A 241 1.40 -0.89 4.12
N ALA A 242 2.06 -1.92 4.67
CA ALA A 242 2.53 -1.89 6.05
C ALA A 242 3.47 -0.70 6.28
N PRO A 243 3.31 0.06 7.39
CA PRO A 243 4.16 1.21 7.65
C PRO A 243 5.60 0.77 7.92
N PHE A 244 6.56 1.46 7.32
CA PHE A 244 7.98 1.20 7.48
C PHE A 244 8.51 1.99 8.69
N GLY A 245 8.87 1.33 9.80
CA GLY A 245 9.37 2.03 10.97
C GLY A 245 10.26 1.18 11.87
N GLN A 246 11.41 1.72 12.26
CA GLN A 246 12.34 1.08 13.20
C GLN A 246 12.05 1.41 14.67
N CYS A 247 11.20 2.40 14.95
CA CYS A 247 10.88 2.85 16.30
C CYS A 247 9.61 2.23 16.89
N ALA A 248 9.01 1.24 16.22
CA ALA A 248 7.93 0.46 16.81
C ALA A 248 8.49 -0.46 17.93
N PRO A 249 7.73 -0.76 19.00
CA PRO A 249 6.37 -0.30 19.28
C PRO A 249 6.23 1.20 19.55
N TYR A 250 5.07 1.72 19.18
CA TYR A 250 4.63 3.04 19.63
C TYR A 250 3.71 2.96 20.83
N ALA A 251 3.73 4.02 21.63
CA ALA A 251 2.70 4.33 22.60
C ALA A 251 1.61 5.17 21.90
N TYR A 252 0.50 4.54 21.56
CA TYR A 252 -0.67 5.20 20.98
C TYR A 252 -1.47 5.93 22.05
N ASP A 253 -2.16 7.00 21.65
CA ASP A 253 -2.95 7.89 22.51
C ASP A 253 -2.18 8.35 23.76
N THR A 254 -0.87 8.56 23.59
CA THR A 254 0.09 8.82 24.67
C THR A 254 1.10 9.87 24.25
N ASP A 255 1.23 10.93 25.05
CA ASP A 255 2.27 11.95 24.96
C ASP A 255 3.41 11.61 25.90
N PHE A 256 4.65 11.88 25.48
CA PHE A 256 5.79 11.90 26.40
C PHE A 256 5.99 13.35 26.82
N ASP A 257 5.65 13.71 28.06
CA ASP A 257 5.60 15.13 28.43
C ASP A 257 6.99 15.81 28.46
N GLY A 258 7.03 17.07 28.02
CA GLY A 258 8.22 17.92 28.09
C GLY A 258 9.38 17.49 27.18
N ASP A 259 10.59 17.97 27.53
CA ASP A 259 11.86 17.67 26.85
C ASP A 259 11.93 17.97 25.35
N ASP A 260 11.07 18.86 24.85
CA ASP A 260 11.04 19.24 23.43
C ASP A 260 12.38 19.84 22.95
N LEU A 261 12.92 19.22 21.90
CA LEU A 261 14.10 19.66 21.17
C LEU A 261 13.72 20.66 20.09
N THR A 262 12.84 20.21 19.21
CA THR A 262 12.39 20.90 18.01
C THR A 262 11.17 20.18 17.47
N THR A 263 10.41 20.87 16.64
CA THR A 263 9.36 20.28 15.85
C THR A 263 9.82 20.03 14.42
N SER A 264 9.20 19.07 13.75
CA SER A 264 9.32 18.83 12.31
C SER A 264 7.97 18.42 11.77
N GLU A 265 7.61 18.90 10.58
CA GLU A 265 6.51 18.31 9.83
C GLU A 265 6.84 16.87 9.50
N ALA A 266 5.86 15.99 9.64
CA ALA A 266 5.94 14.61 9.19
C ALA A 266 4.54 14.01 9.10
N THR A 267 4.23 13.43 7.96
CA THR A 267 2.88 12.93 7.67
C THR A 267 2.52 11.76 8.59
N TYR A 268 3.52 10.97 9.01
CA TYR A 268 3.31 9.75 9.79
C TYR A 268 4.29 9.64 10.98
N PRO A 269 3.91 8.93 12.06
CA PRO A 269 4.80 8.66 13.20
C PRO A 269 6.17 8.05 12.83
N SER A 270 6.22 7.14 11.85
CA SER A 270 7.47 6.53 11.38
C SER A 270 8.45 7.53 10.77
N GLU A 271 7.97 8.64 10.21
CA GLU A 271 8.84 9.70 9.73
C GLU A 271 9.51 10.43 10.92
N CYS A 272 8.80 10.61 12.04
CA CYS A 272 9.41 11.13 13.27
C CYS A 272 10.56 10.27 13.77
N CYS A 273 10.43 8.94 13.64
CA CYS A 273 11.50 8.01 13.96
C CYS A 273 12.77 8.33 13.15
N ASN A 274 12.63 8.47 11.84
CA ASN A 274 13.75 8.74 10.94
C ASN A 274 14.42 10.08 11.29
N VAL A 275 13.63 11.14 11.50
CA VAL A 275 14.17 12.45 11.89
C VAL A 275 14.86 12.38 13.25
N CYS A 276 14.28 11.66 14.22
CA CYS A 276 14.89 11.47 15.53
C CYS A 276 16.22 10.68 15.46
N GLN A 277 16.32 9.68 14.59
CA GLN A 277 17.56 8.92 14.40
C GLN A 277 18.69 9.78 13.82
N LEU A 278 18.36 10.74 12.95
CA LEU A 278 19.32 11.69 12.37
C LEU A 278 19.77 12.77 13.38
N ASN A 279 19.03 12.98 14.46
CA ASN A 279 19.38 13.92 15.52
C ASN A 279 20.02 13.19 16.71
N VAL A 280 21.31 13.38 16.95
CA VAL A 280 22.06 12.70 18.04
C VAL A 280 21.48 12.98 19.44
N ASP A 281 20.89 14.17 19.63
CA ASP A 281 20.28 14.59 20.90
C ASP A 281 18.87 14.04 21.08
N CYS A 282 18.23 13.57 20.01
CA CYS A 282 16.89 13.01 20.08
C CYS A 282 16.91 11.58 20.64
N LYS A 283 16.06 11.35 21.64
CA LYS A 283 15.86 10.04 22.30
C LYS A 283 14.42 9.55 22.21
N ALA A 284 13.47 10.44 21.98
CA ALA A 284 12.06 10.08 21.80
C ALA A 284 11.36 11.11 20.91
N PHE A 285 10.14 10.80 20.50
CA PHE A 285 9.26 11.74 19.81
C PHE A 285 7.81 11.51 20.23
N SER A 286 6.98 12.53 20.02
CA SER A 286 5.53 12.43 20.04
C SER A 286 5.02 13.00 18.72
N TRP A 287 4.24 12.23 17.97
CA TRP A 287 3.59 12.65 16.74
C TRP A 287 2.14 13.01 17.02
N LEU A 288 1.65 14.11 16.45
CA LEU A 288 0.25 14.49 16.46
C LEU A 288 -0.07 15.24 15.17
N ASP A 289 -1.05 14.76 14.42
CA ASP A 289 -1.68 15.47 13.30
C ASP A 289 -0.67 16.09 12.31
N GLY A 290 0.24 15.26 11.79
CA GLY A 290 1.23 15.70 10.81
C GLY A 290 2.47 16.39 11.40
N MET A 291 2.61 16.46 12.73
CA MET A 291 3.73 17.11 13.41
C MET A 291 4.47 16.18 14.37
N CYS A 292 5.79 16.13 14.24
CA CYS A 292 6.70 15.52 15.22
C CYS A 292 7.18 16.53 16.24
N TYR A 293 7.10 16.15 17.50
CA TYR A 293 7.73 16.84 18.62
C TYR A 293 8.91 15.97 19.10
N LEU A 294 10.11 16.26 18.60
CA LEU A 294 11.33 15.52 18.94
C LEU A 294 11.77 15.86 20.36
N LYS A 295 12.28 14.89 21.10
CA LYS A 295 12.51 15.03 22.54
C LYS A 295 13.90 14.55 22.98
N ARG A 296 14.45 15.26 23.98
CA ARG A 296 15.73 14.93 24.63
C ARG A 296 15.67 13.63 25.41
N ASN A 297 14.52 13.29 25.99
CA ASN A 297 14.25 12.00 26.65
C ASN A 297 12.79 11.60 26.43
N ALA A 298 12.45 10.36 26.73
CA ALA A 298 11.07 9.99 26.99
C ALA A 298 10.72 10.50 28.40
N GLY A 299 9.93 11.58 28.48
CA GLY A 299 9.38 12.08 29.74
C GLY A 299 8.35 11.12 30.36
N ASN A 300 7.41 11.65 31.14
CA ASN A 300 6.30 10.84 31.63
C ASN A 300 5.32 10.54 30.50
N ALA A 301 4.83 9.31 30.45
CA ALA A 301 3.74 8.94 29.57
C ALA A 301 2.41 9.48 30.12
N VAL A 302 1.77 10.36 29.35
CA VAL A 302 0.48 10.98 29.69
C VAL A 302 -0.54 10.64 28.61
N ALA A 303 -1.71 10.17 29.02
CA ALA A 303 -2.80 9.84 28.09
C ALA A 303 -3.24 11.10 27.32
N LYS A 304 -3.21 11.02 25.99
CA LYS A 304 -3.61 12.09 25.08
C LYS A 304 -4.01 11.49 23.74
N ALA A 305 -5.31 11.44 23.49
CA ALA A 305 -5.88 10.82 22.29
C ALA A 305 -5.28 11.41 21.01
N GLY A 306 -4.99 10.54 20.05
CA GLY A 306 -4.37 10.87 18.76
C GLY A 306 -2.86 11.08 18.79
N VAL A 307 -2.22 11.18 19.95
CA VAL A 307 -0.76 11.28 20.03
C VAL A 307 -0.14 9.90 19.89
N VAL A 308 0.86 9.77 19.02
CA VAL A 308 1.63 8.55 18.84
C VAL A 308 3.08 8.81 19.21
N SER A 309 3.53 8.25 20.33
CA SER A 309 4.89 8.45 20.82
C SER A 309 5.78 7.24 20.58
N GLY A 310 7.05 7.50 20.30
CA GLY A 310 8.05 6.45 20.06
C GLY A 310 9.38 6.79 20.73
N VAL A 311 10.10 5.76 21.14
CA VAL A 311 11.47 5.89 21.66
C VAL A 311 12.45 5.55 20.54
N ARG A 312 13.52 6.31 20.45
CA ARG A 312 14.59 6.04 19.48
C ARG A 312 15.24 4.69 19.80
N PRO A 313 15.41 3.78 18.81
CA PRO A 313 16.13 2.53 18.99
C PRO A 313 17.57 2.78 19.48
N PRO A 314 18.14 1.85 20.28
CA PRO A 314 19.56 1.88 20.60
C PRO A 314 20.40 1.94 19.32
N THR A 315 21.45 2.75 19.30
CA THR A 315 22.45 2.69 18.21
C THR A 315 23.17 1.35 18.29
N ALA A 316 23.16 0.59 17.21
CA ALA A 316 23.96 -0.64 17.06
C ALA A 316 25.46 -0.35 17.07
#